data_AF-A0A8S3ZQW1-F1
#
_entry.id   AF-A0A8S3ZQW1-F1
#
_cell.length_a   1.000
_cell.length_b   1.000
_cell.length_c   1.000
_cell.angle_alpha   90.00
_cell.angle_beta   90.00
_cell.angle_gamma   90.00
#
_symmetry.space_group_name_H-M   'P 1'
#
loop_
_entity.id
_entity.type
_entity.pdbx_description
1 polymer ?
#
loop_
_entity_poly.entity_id
_entity_poly.type
_entity_poly.pdbx_seq_one_letter_code
_entity_poly.pdbx_strand_id
1 'polypeptide(L)'
;MSSARNMAKAMYLEHYLDSLESLPAEMQRNFNLMKDLDQRSQDLMKKIDKAATDYLNKVRHMSPEKRTNQLNQIESMFGKSREYGDDKVSLAMQTYEMVDKHIRKLDAELARFEADLKDKSSGRRKEMPEGKTAAKKSECISVSDACQHLCCFCDGWLYFLS
;
A
#
# COMPACT_ATOMS: atom_id res chain seq x y z
N MET A 1 27.34 25.08 27.29
CA MET A 1 26.42 23.92 27.40
C MET A 1 25.11 24.07 26.59
N SER A 2 24.50 25.28 26.48
CA SER A 2 23.25 25.47 25.70
C SER A 2 23.38 25.20 24.19
N SER A 3 24.52 25.58 23.57
CA SER A 3 24.76 25.41 22.13
C SER A 3 24.85 23.94 21.68
N ALA A 4 25.46 23.05 22.47
CA ALA A 4 25.53 21.61 22.18
C ALA A 4 24.16 20.92 22.25
N ARG A 5 23.28 21.39 23.16
CA ARG A 5 21.90 20.89 23.28
C ARG A 5 21.02 21.29 22.09
N ASN A 6 21.25 22.48 21.55
CA ASN A 6 20.55 22.97 20.36
C ASN A 6 21.05 22.24 19.10
N MET A 7 22.35 21.95 18.98
CA MET A 7 22.88 21.10 17.91
C MET A 7 22.32 19.68 17.93
N ALA A 8 22.24 19.04 19.12
CA ALA A 8 21.68 17.70 19.23
C ALA A 8 20.19 17.64 18.82
N LYS A 9 19.43 18.71 19.09
CA LYS A 9 18.04 18.85 18.62
C LYS A 9 17.92 19.10 17.12
N ALA A 10 18.84 19.89 16.55
CA ALA A 10 18.87 20.16 15.11
C ALA A 10 19.20 18.89 14.31
N MET A 11 20.25 18.16 14.72
CA MET A 11 20.63 16.88 14.09
C MET A 11 19.52 15.81 14.22
N TYR A 12 18.80 15.80 15.34
CA TYR A 12 17.65 14.92 15.54
C TYR A 12 16.50 15.21 14.59
N LEU A 13 16.18 16.50 14.41
CA LEU A 13 15.12 16.94 13.51
C LEU A 13 15.49 16.69 12.04
N GLU A 14 16.76 16.88 11.66
CA GLU A 14 17.26 16.54 10.32
C GLU A 14 17.15 15.04 10.05
N HIS A 15 17.61 14.17 10.96
CA HIS A 15 17.44 12.73 10.81
C HIS A 15 15.97 12.27 10.77
N TYR A 16 15.07 13.02 11.41
CA TYR A 16 13.63 12.80 11.33
C TYR A 16 13.08 13.20 9.96
N LEU A 17 13.43 14.39 9.47
CA LEU A 17 12.98 14.90 8.17
C LEU A 17 13.53 14.06 7.01
N ASP A 18 14.81 13.68 7.04
CA ASP A 18 15.44 12.78 6.07
C ASP A 18 14.70 11.44 5.97
N SER A 19 14.21 10.95 7.11
CA SER A 19 13.48 9.68 7.14
C SER A 19 12.03 9.77 6.64
N LEU A 20 11.49 10.97 6.47
CA LEU A 20 10.16 11.20 5.91
C LEU A 20 10.22 11.65 4.45
N GLU A 21 11.35 12.24 4.02
CA GLU A 21 11.51 12.80 2.68
C GLU A 21 11.48 11.73 1.57
N SER A 22 11.95 10.51 1.87
CA SER A 22 11.92 9.41 0.89
C SER A 22 10.54 8.76 0.70
N LEU A 23 9.65 8.87 1.70
CA LEU A 23 8.37 8.15 1.73
C LEU A 23 7.42 8.56 0.59
N PRO A 24 7.16 9.85 0.32
CA PRO A 24 6.28 10.25 -0.78
C PRO A 24 6.78 9.75 -2.15
N ALA A 25 8.09 9.83 -2.39
CA ALA A 25 8.70 9.38 -3.64
C ALA A 25 8.61 7.85 -3.80
N GLU A 26 8.79 7.09 -2.72
CA GLU A 26 8.67 5.63 -2.73
C GLU A 26 7.21 5.17 -2.89
N MET A 27 6.25 5.80 -2.19
CA MET A 27 4.83 5.56 -2.38
C MET A 27 4.40 5.83 -3.83
N GLN A 28 4.82 6.96 -4.40
CA GLN A 28 4.47 7.30 -5.77
C GLN A 28 5.01 6.27 -6.77
N ARG A 29 6.24 5.78 -6.57
CA ARG A 29 6.81 4.69 -7.38
C ARG A 29 6.00 3.40 -7.24
N ASN A 30 5.63 3.01 -6.03
CA ASN A 30 4.84 1.79 -5.80
C ASN A 30 3.44 1.90 -6.41
N PHE A 31 2.77 3.05 -6.30
CA PHE A 31 1.46 3.25 -6.93
C PHE A 31 1.53 3.23 -8.46
N ASN A 32 2.56 3.82 -9.06
CA ASN A 32 2.75 3.74 -10.50
C ASN A 32 2.97 2.30 -10.95
N LEU A 33 3.79 1.53 -10.24
CA LEU A 33 4.00 0.12 -10.53
C LEU A 33 2.72 -0.71 -10.35
N MET A 34 1.94 -0.41 -9.31
CA MET A 34 0.66 -1.08 -9.07
C MET A 34 -0.35 -0.79 -10.19
N LYS A 35 -0.39 0.44 -10.70
CA LYS A 35 -1.21 0.83 -11.85
C LYS A 35 -0.77 0.11 -13.13
N ASP A 36 0.54 -0.01 -13.34
CA ASP A 36 1.07 -0.73 -14.50
C ASP A 36 0.73 -2.23 -14.45
N LEU A 37 0.84 -2.86 -13.28
CA LEU A 37 0.44 -4.26 -13.06
C LEU A 37 -1.07 -4.44 -13.29
N ASP A 38 -1.88 -3.53 -12.77
CA ASP A 38 -3.33 -3.57 -12.94
C ASP A 38 -3.72 -3.44 -14.43
N GLN A 39 -3.14 -2.47 -15.14
CA GLN A 39 -3.38 -2.29 -16.57
C GLN A 39 -2.99 -3.55 -17.38
N ARG A 40 -1.83 -4.15 -17.08
CA ARG A 40 -1.39 -5.39 -17.73
C ARG A 40 -2.32 -6.57 -17.46
N SER A 41 -2.81 -6.70 -16.21
CA SER A 41 -3.78 -7.73 -15.83
C SER A 41 -5.10 -7.53 -16.57
N GLN A 42 -5.65 -6.31 -16.58
CA GLN A 42 -6.88 -5.98 -17.29
C GLN A 42 -6.78 -6.24 -18.80
N ASP A 43 -5.68 -5.85 -19.44
CA ASP A 43 -5.48 -6.09 -20.87
C ASP A 43 -5.32 -7.57 -21.20
N LEU A 44 -4.70 -8.34 -20.30
CA LEU A 44 -4.62 -9.78 -20.45
C LEU A 44 -5.99 -10.44 -20.27
N MET A 45 -6.78 -10.03 -19.28
CA MET A 45 -8.15 -10.50 -19.08
C MET A 45 -9.04 -10.23 -20.30
N LYS A 46 -8.97 -9.03 -20.90
CA LYS A 46 -9.70 -8.74 -22.17
C LYS A 46 -9.28 -9.68 -23.30
N LYS A 47 -7.99 -10.02 -23.40
CA LYS A 47 -7.48 -10.98 -24.40
C LYS A 47 -7.99 -12.39 -24.11
N ILE A 48 -8.03 -12.79 -22.85
CA ILE A 48 -8.59 -14.07 -22.40
C ILE A 48 -10.07 -14.16 -22.78
N ASP A 49 -10.87 -13.15 -22.45
CA ASP A 49 -12.30 -13.12 -22.76
C ASP A 49 -12.56 -13.25 -24.27
N LYS A 50 -11.77 -12.53 -25.07
CA LYS A 50 -11.84 -12.64 -26.54
C LYS A 50 -11.46 -14.05 -27.01
N ALA A 51 -10.36 -14.62 -26.51
CA ALA A 51 -9.91 -15.96 -26.88
C ALA A 51 -10.92 -17.04 -26.47
N ALA A 52 -11.52 -16.93 -25.28
CA ALA A 52 -12.55 -17.82 -24.77
C ALA A 52 -13.84 -17.72 -25.60
N THR A 53 -14.29 -16.50 -25.93
CA THR A 53 -15.45 -16.28 -26.80
C THR A 53 -15.23 -16.87 -28.19
N ASP A 54 -14.06 -16.64 -28.78
CA ASP A 54 -13.67 -17.21 -30.07
C ASP A 54 -13.64 -18.73 -30.04
N TYR A 55 -13.11 -19.32 -28.97
CA TYR A 55 -13.08 -20.76 -28.75
C TYR A 55 -14.51 -21.32 -28.72
N LEU A 56 -15.40 -20.76 -27.89
CA LEU A 56 -16.80 -21.21 -27.78
C LEU A 56 -17.55 -21.16 -29.13
N ASN A 57 -17.29 -20.13 -29.94
CA ASN A 57 -17.91 -19.99 -31.26
C ASN A 57 -17.37 -20.99 -32.30
N LYS A 58 -16.10 -21.39 -32.19
CA LYS A 58 -15.41 -22.21 -33.20
C LYS A 58 -15.29 -23.69 -32.81
N VAL A 59 -15.48 -24.03 -31.53
CA VAL A 59 -15.17 -25.36 -30.95
C VAL A 59 -15.84 -26.52 -31.69
N ARG A 60 -17.05 -26.34 -32.22
CA ARG A 60 -17.80 -27.37 -32.96
C ARG A 60 -17.20 -27.71 -34.33
N HIS A 61 -16.39 -26.80 -34.88
CA HIS A 61 -15.76 -26.93 -36.20
C HIS A 61 -14.24 -27.18 -36.10
N MET A 62 -13.73 -27.43 -34.89
CA MET A 62 -12.31 -27.65 -34.64
C MET A 62 -11.96 -29.13 -34.43
N SER A 63 -10.77 -29.53 -34.87
CA SER A 63 -10.23 -30.85 -34.55
C SER A 63 -9.98 -30.97 -33.03
N PRO A 64 -10.02 -32.19 -32.46
CA PRO A 64 -9.70 -32.43 -31.05
C PRO A 64 -8.36 -31.81 -30.62
N GLU A 65 -7.31 -31.98 -31.43
CA GLU A 65 -5.98 -31.43 -31.16
C GLU A 65 -5.98 -29.89 -31.09
N LYS A 66 -6.63 -29.22 -32.04
CA LYS A 66 -6.75 -27.76 -32.03
C LYS A 66 -7.54 -27.26 -30.81
N ARG A 67 -8.54 -28.02 -30.35
CA ARG A 67 -9.31 -27.67 -29.16
C ARG A 67 -8.45 -27.70 -27.91
N THR A 68 -7.70 -28.78 -27.71
CA THR A 68 -6.75 -28.90 -26.60
C THR A 68 -5.70 -27.79 -26.63
N ASN A 69 -5.12 -27.49 -27.80
CA ASN A 69 -4.12 -26.44 -27.91
C ASN A 69 -4.66 -25.05 -27.56
N GLN A 70 -5.88 -24.70 -28.01
CA GLN A 70 -6.49 -23.42 -27.65
C GLN A 70 -6.86 -23.34 -26.16
N LEU A 71 -7.36 -24.43 -25.58
CA LEU A 71 -7.63 -24.52 -24.14
C LEU A 71 -6.35 -24.30 -23.32
N ASN A 72 -5.26 -24.98 -23.66
CA ASN A 72 -3.97 -24.82 -22.99
C ASN A 72 -3.43 -23.39 -23.12
N GLN A 73 -3.65 -22.73 -24.25
CA GLN A 73 -3.27 -21.34 -24.44
C GLN A 73 -4.08 -20.41 -23.53
N ILE A 74 -5.39 -20.60 -23.43
CA ILE A 74 -6.27 -19.83 -22.55
C ILE A 74 -5.88 -20.06 -21.08
N GLU A 75 -5.63 -21.31 -20.68
CA GLU A 75 -5.17 -21.66 -19.33
C GLU A 75 -3.83 -21.00 -18.99
N SER A 76 -2.86 -21.03 -19.90
CA SER A 76 -1.57 -20.34 -19.72
C SER A 76 -1.74 -18.83 -19.57
N MET A 77 -2.64 -18.20 -20.33
CA MET A 77 -2.96 -16.78 -20.19
C MET A 77 -3.62 -16.48 -18.84
N PHE A 78 -4.52 -17.34 -18.36
CA PHE A 78 -5.10 -17.21 -17.02
C PHE A 78 -4.05 -17.34 -15.92
N GLY A 79 -3.14 -18.31 -16.03
CA GLY A 79 -2.02 -18.46 -15.09
C GLY A 79 -1.19 -17.18 -14.99
N LYS A 80 -0.85 -16.59 -16.15
CA LYS A 80 -0.11 -15.32 -16.18
C LYS A 80 -0.91 -14.12 -15.64
N SER A 81 -2.23 -14.09 -15.87
CA SER A 81 -3.10 -13.06 -15.29
C SER A 81 -3.13 -13.14 -13.76
N ARG A 82 -3.17 -14.37 -13.23
CA ARG A 82 -3.09 -14.63 -11.79
C ARG A 82 -1.75 -14.19 -11.20
N GLU A 83 -0.63 -14.48 -11.86
CA GLU A 83 0.70 -14.02 -11.43
C GLU A 83 0.73 -12.49 -11.25
N TYR A 84 0.18 -11.72 -12.21
CA TYR A 84 0.08 -10.26 -12.04
C TYR A 84 -0.79 -9.85 -10.85
N GLY A 85 -1.84 -10.62 -10.54
CA GLY A 85 -2.65 -10.42 -9.34
C GLY A 85 -1.87 -10.65 -8.05
N ASP A 86 -1.10 -11.73 -7.99
CA ASP A 86 -0.26 -12.07 -6.83
C ASP A 86 0.84 -11.01 -6.62
N ASP A 87 1.48 -10.54 -7.69
CA ASP A 87 2.45 -9.44 -7.66
C ASP A 87 1.82 -8.13 -7.15
N LYS A 88 0.59 -7.82 -7.60
CA LYS A 88 -0.16 -6.63 -7.15
C LYS A 88 -0.44 -6.69 -5.64
N VAL A 89 -0.84 -7.85 -5.13
CA VAL A 89 -1.08 -8.05 -3.69
C VAL A 89 0.22 -7.86 -2.90
N SER A 90 1.32 -8.47 -3.35
CA SER A 90 2.62 -8.33 -2.69
C SER A 90 3.09 -6.88 -2.64
N LEU A 91 2.95 -6.13 -3.73
CA LEU A 91 3.31 -4.72 -3.78
C LEU A 91 2.44 -3.86 -2.86
N ALA A 92 1.14 -4.16 -2.77
CA ALA A 92 0.24 -3.47 -1.85
C ALA A 92 0.63 -3.72 -0.39
N MET A 93 0.98 -4.96 -0.04
CA MET A 93 1.46 -5.30 1.30
C MET A 93 2.75 -4.54 1.64
N GLN A 94 3.74 -4.55 0.75
CA GLN A 94 5.00 -3.81 0.96
C GLN A 94 4.77 -2.31 1.14
N THR A 95 3.85 -1.73 0.35
CA THR A 95 3.49 -0.31 0.46
C THR A 95 2.80 -0.01 1.79
N TYR A 96 1.92 -0.90 2.26
CA TYR A 96 1.27 -0.77 3.56
C TYR A 96 2.27 -0.86 4.72
N GLU A 97 3.16 -1.86 4.71
CA GLU A 97 4.19 -2.05 5.73
C GLU A 97 5.14 -0.85 5.81
N MET A 98 5.53 -0.30 4.66
CA MET A 98 6.31 0.93 4.60
C MET A 98 5.59 2.07 5.31
N VAL A 99 4.31 2.32 4.97
CA VAL A 99 3.51 3.39 5.60
C VAL A 99 3.34 3.16 7.10
N ASP A 100 3.01 1.94 7.54
CA ASP A 100 2.86 1.59 8.96
C ASP A 100 4.15 1.85 9.74
N LYS A 101 5.31 1.51 9.17
CA LYS A 101 6.61 1.81 9.77
C LYS A 101 6.79 3.31 10.00
N HIS A 102 6.39 4.16 9.06
CA HIS A 102 6.46 5.61 9.24
C HIS A 102 5.45 6.11 10.27
N ILE A 103 4.22 5.59 10.30
CA ILE A 103 3.21 5.93 11.34
C ILE A 103 3.76 5.63 12.73
N ARG A 104 4.26 4.41 12.96
CA ARG A 104 4.83 4.02 14.27
C ARG A 104 6.01 4.89 14.66
N LYS A 105 6.84 5.28 13.69
CA LYS A 105 7.95 6.19 13.95
C LYS A 105 7.42 7.55 14.40
N LEU A 106 6.48 8.14 13.66
CA LEU A 106 5.84 9.41 14.03
C LEU A 106 5.22 9.37 15.43
N ASP A 107 4.53 8.29 15.77
CA ASP A 107 3.89 8.12 17.08
C ASP A 107 4.91 8.05 18.23
N ALA A 108 6.00 7.30 18.04
CA ALA A 108 7.07 7.20 19.03
C ALA A 108 7.78 8.56 19.26
N GLU A 109 7.99 9.30 18.16
CA GLU A 109 8.57 10.64 18.17
C GLU A 109 7.67 11.64 18.90
N LEU A 110 6.36 11.60 18.63
CA LEU A 110 5.37 12.43 19.31
C LEU A 110 5.32 12.15 20.81
N ALA A 111 5.25 10.88 21.21
CA ALA A 111 5.22 10.48 22.62
C ALA A 111 6.48 10.94 23.37
N ARG A 112 7.65 10.85 22.73
CA ARG A 112 8.91 11.35 23.29
C ARG A 112 8.90 12.87 23.41
N PHE A 113 8.41 13.58 22.39
CA PHE A 113 8.31 15.04 22.43
C PHE A 113 7.37 15.53 23.54
N GLU A 114 6.25 14.85 23.75
CA GLU A 114 5.31 15.14 24.85
C GLU A 114 5.96 14.92 26.23
N ALA A 115 6.72 13.82 26.41
CA ALA A 115 7.45 13.57 27.65
C ALA A 115 8.49 14.68 27.93
N ASP A 116 9.20 15.10 26.88
CA ASP A 116 10.20 16.17 26.92
C ASP A 116 9.60 17.54 27.27
N LEU A 117 8.34 17.80 26.88
CA LEU A 117 7.59 19.00 27.25
C LEU A 117 7.09 18.94 28.70
N LYS A 118 6.58 17.79 29.13
CA LYS A 118 6.14 17.55 30.51
C LYS A 118 7.28 17.71 31.51
N ASP A 119 8.47 17.18 31.21
CA ASP A 119 9.65 17.31 32.09
C ASP A 119 10.08 18.79 32.26
N LYS A 120 10.00 19.58 31.17
CA LYS A 120 10.30 21.02 31.20
C LYS A 120 9.23 21.85 31.91
N SER A 121 7.97 21.42 31.93
CA SER A 121 6.89 22.09 32.67
C SER A 121 6.83 21.66 34.12
N SER A 122 7.15 20.41 34.48
CA SER A 122 7.25 19.95 35.88
C SER A 122 8.46 20.52 36.63
N GLY A 123 9.51 20.96 35.91
CA GLY A 123 10.56 21.82 36.47
C GLY A 123 10.07 23.23 36.87
N ARG A 124 8.82 23.57 36.53
CA ARG A 124 8.19 24.86 36.81
C ARG A 124 6.72 24.63 37.24
N ARG A 125 6.53 24.11 38.47
CA ARG A 125 5.33 24.17 39.35
C ARG A 125 4.64 22.81 39.63
N LYS A 126 4.27 22.63 40.91
CA LYS A 126 3.64 21.48 41.58
C LYS A 126 2.19 21.17 41.14
N GLU A 127 1.83 19.89 41.33
CA GLU A 127 0.50 19.26 41.64
C GLU A 127 -0.55 18.92 40.53
N MET A 128 -1.14 17.71 40.73
CA MET A 128 -2.04 16.77 39.98
C MET A 128 -3.47 17.28 39.60
N PRO A 129 -4.43 16.48 39.01
CA PRO A 129 -4.50 15.02 38.76
C PRO A 129 -4.97 14.55 37.35
N GLU A 130 -4.97 13.22 37.22
CA GLU A 130 -5.28 12.32 36.10
C GLU A 130 -6.59 12.55 35.32
N GLY A 131 -6.53 12.31 34.01
CA GLY A 131 -7.68 12.20 33.11
C GLY A 131 -7.41 11.14 32.02
N LYS A 132 -8.18 10.05 32.07
CA LYS A 132 -8.08 8.83 31.25
C LYS A 132 -8.17 9.14 29.75
N THR A 133 -7.23 8.64 28.94
CA THR A 133 -7.40 8.55 27.47
C THR A 133 -7.67 7.12 27.07
N ALA A 134 -8.87 6.90 26.55
CA ALA A 134 -9.37 5.64 26.05
C ALA A 134 -8.52 5.13 24.87
N ALA A 135 -8.10 3.87 24.97
CA ALA A 135 -7.50 3.13 23.88
C ALA A 135 -8.50 2.99 22.73
N LYS A 136 -8.20 3.59 21.57
CA LYS A 136 -8.90 3.28 20.32
C LYS A 136 -8.42 1.92 19.84
N LYS A 137 -9.34 0.97 19.83
CA LYS A 137 -9.18 -0.39 19.30
C LYS A 137 -8.85 -0.29 17.80
N SER A 138 -7.63 -0.69 17.43
CA SER A 138 -7.25 -0.96 16.05
C SER A 138 -7.99 -2.20 15.59
N GLU A 139 -9.06 -2.01 14.83
CA GLU A 139 -9.80 -3.08 14.20
C GLU A 139 -8.98 -3.57 13.01
N CYS A 140 -8.45 -4.80 13.10
CA CYS A 140 -7.76 -5.44 12.01
C CYS A 140 -8.74 -5.61 10.85
N ILE A 141 -8.64 -4.74 9.85
CA ILE A 141 -9.33 -4.91 8.58
C ILE A 141 -8.75 -6.18 7.94
N SER A 142 -9.63 -7.14 7.66
CA SER A 142 -9.24 -8.39 7.05
C SER A 142 -8.65 -8.14 5.65
N VAL A 143 -7.58 -8.87 5.30
CA VAL A 143 -6.80 -8.72 4.06
C VAL A 143 -7.67 -8.84 2.78
N SER A 144 -8.86 -9.44 2.89
CA SER A 144 -9.82 -9.56 1.79
C SER A 144 -10.52 -8.24 1.44
N ASP A 145 -10.80 -7.38 2.43
CA ASP A 145 -11.52 -6.11 2.21
C ASP A 145 -10.60 -5.02 1.63
N ALA A 146 -9.30 -5.09 1.95
CA ALA A 146 -8.29 -4.16 1.42
C ALA A 146 -8.10 -4.33 -0.10
N CYS A 147 -8.17 -5.56 -0.62
CA CYS A 147 -8.08 -5.81 -2.07
C CYS A 147 -9.30 -5.26 -2.82
N GLN A 148 -10.51 -5.37 -2.24
CA GLN A 148 -11.73 -4.84 -2.86
C GLN A 148 -11.72 -3.30 -2.86
N HIS A 149 -11.30 -2.68 -1.76
CA HIS A 149 -11.27 -1.22 -1.63
C HIS A 149 -10.15 -0.55 -2.44
N LEU A 150 -8.95 -1.16 -2.57
CA LEU A 150 -7.89 -0.59 -3.42
C LEU A 150 -8.19 -0.71 -4.91
N CYS A 151 -8.88 -1.77 -5.36
CA CYS A 151 -9.36 -1.85 -6.74
C CYS A 151 -10.38 -0.73 -7.04
N CYS A 152 -11.38 -0.51 -6.17
CA CYS A 152 -12.34 0.58 -6.36
C CYS A 152 -11.71 1.98 -6.20
N PHE A 153 -10.65 2.14 -5.41
CA PHE A 153 -9.96 3.43 -5.26
C PHE A 153 -9.13 3.79 -6.50
N CYS A 154 -8.57 2.80 -7.23
CA CYS A 154 -7.90 3.04 -8.50
C CYS A 154 -8.89 3.42 -9.62
N ASP A 155 -10.09 2.82 -9.66
CA ASP A 155 -11.14 3.20 -10.61
C ASP A 155 -11.69 4.62 -10.33
N GLY A 156 -11.78 5.03 -9.05
CA GLY A 156 -12.24 6.36 -8.64
C GLY A 156 -11.25 7.49 -8.91
N TRP A 157 -9.94 7.23 -8.90
CA TRP A 157 -8.92 8.26 -9.14
C TRP A 157 -8.73 8.62 -10.62
N LEU A 158 -9.16 7.75 -11.55
CA LEU A 158 -9.17 8.07 -12.99
C LEU A 158 -10.28 9.07 -13.36
N TYR A 159 -11.32 9.21 -12.53
CA TYR A 159 -12.42 10.16 -12.73
C TYR A 159 -12.20 11.54 -12.08
N PHE A 160 -11.20 11.72 -11.21
CA PHE A 160 -10.94 13.00 -10.52
C PHE A 160 -9.83 13.85 -11.18
N LEU A 161 -9.22 13.35 -12.27
CA LEU A 161 -8.15 14.02 -13.01
C LEU A 161 -8.45 14.15 -14.51
N SER A 162 -9.75 14.24 -14.85
CA SER A 162 -10.22 14.57 -16.20
C SER A 162 -11.36 15.58 -16.16
#